data_AF-A0A6G2DG84-F1
#
_entry.id   AF-A0A6G2DG84-F1
#
_cell.length_a   1.000
_cell.length_b   1.000
_cell.length_c   1.000
_cell.angle_alpha   90.00
_cell.angle_beta   90.00
_cell.angle_gamma   90.00
#
_symmetry.space_group_name_H-M   'P 1'
#
loop_
_entity.id
_entity.type
_entity.pdbx_description
1 polymer ?
#
loop_
_entity_poly.entity_id
_entity_poly.type
_entity_poly.pdbx_seq_one_letter_code
_entity_poly.pdbx_strand_id
1 'polypeptide(L)'
;ITENTDGTYKVTVAVDQLVEEGTDGYKDDYTFTVAKSKAEQPGVYTSFKQLVTAMQSNLSGVYTLASDMTADEVSLGDKQTSY
;
A
#
# COMPACT_ATOMS: atom_id res chain seq x y z
N ILE A 1 -12.41 -1.99 -9.96
CA ILE A 1 -10.95 -1.74 -9.98
C ILE A 1 -10.44 -2.21 -11.34
N THR A 2 -9.78 -1.33 -12.08
CA THR A 2 -9.19 -1.67 -13.40
C THR A 2 -7.69 -1.43 -13.33
N GLU A 3 -6.90 -2.38 -13.83
CA GLU A 3 -5.45 -2.22 -13.91
C GLU A 3 -5.07 -1.32 -15.10
N ASN A 4 -4.23 -0.33 -14.86
CA ASN A 4 -3.68 0.56 -15.88
C ASN A 4 -2.38 -0.02 -16.47
N THR A 5 -2.05 0.38 -17.69
CA THR A 5 -0.84 -0.05 -18.42
C THR A 5 0.47 0.39 -17.78
N ASP A 6 0.44 1.42 -16.94
CA ASP A 6 1.60 1.95 -16.18
C ASP A 6 1.84 1.21 -14.85
N GLY A 7 1.03 0.18 -14.57
CA GLY A 7 1.11 -0.54 -13.30
C GLY A 7 0.52 0.26 -12.15
N THR A 8 -0.53 1.04 -12.36
CA THR A 8 -1.38 1.58 -11.29
C THR A 8 -2.77 0.95 -11.32
N TYR A 9 -3.53 1.06 -10.24
CA TYR A 9 -4.93 0.66 -10.19
C TYR A 9 -5.83 1.89 -10.25
N LYS A 10 -6.80 1.86 -11.17
CA LYS A 10 -7.92 2.80 -11.18
C LYS A 10 -9.02 2.28 -10.25
N VAL A 11 -9.30 3.03 -9.20
CA VAL A 11 -10.41 2.78 -8.28
C VAL A 11 -11.49 3.81 -8.54
N THR A 12 -12.68 3.35 -8.89
CA THR A 12 -13.88 4.18 -9.06
C THR A 12 -14.83 3.85 -7.93
N VAL A 13 -15.25 4.87 -7.20
CA VAL A 13 -16.17 4.74 -6.06
C VAL A 13 -17.44 5.51 -6.40
N ALA A 14 -18.57 4.84 -6.25
CA ALA A 14 -19.90 5.40 -6.44
C ALA A 14 -20.62 5.45 -5.09
N VAL A 15 -20.93 6.65 -4.60
CA VAL A 15 -21.75 6.90 -3.41
C VAL A 15 -22.65 8.09 -3.72
N ASP A 16 -23.89 8.08 -3.19
CA ASP A 16 -24.83 9.18 -3.41
C ASP A 16 -24.22 10.54 -3.04
N GLN A 17 -24.37 11.52 -3.93
CA GLN A 17 -23.85 12.89 -3.80
C GLN A 17 -22.32 13.03 -3.79
N LEU A 18 -21.57 11.96 -4.12
CA LEU A 18 -20.14 12.05 -4.37
C LEU A 18 -19.90 12.52 -5.82
N VAL A 19 -19.23 13.66 -5.97
CA VAL A 19 -18.84 14.22 -7.26
C VAL A 19 -17.35 14.56 -7.30
N GLU A 20 -16.74 14.40 -8.48
CA GLU A 20 -15.38 14.85 -8.76
C GLU A 20 -15.41 16.18 -9.53
N GLU A 21 -14.61 17.16 -9.11
CA GLU A 21 -14.43 18.40 -9.88
C GLU A 21 -13.55 18.12 -11.09
N GLY A 22 -14.16 18.10 -12.29
CA GLY A 22 -13.46 17.95 -13.56
C GLY A 22 -13.28 19.28 -14.28
N THR A 23 -12.47 19.27 -15.35
CA THR A 23 -12.17 20.44 -16.19
C THR A 23 -13.40 21.11 -16.80
N ASP A 24 -14.49 20.38 -17.01
CA ASP A 24 -15.73 20.86 -17.62
C ASP A 24 -16.92 20.86 -16.64
N GLY A 25 -16.66 20.76 -15.34
CA GLY A 25 -17.67 20.71 -14.28
C GLY A 25 -17.65 19.40 -13.47
N TYR A 26 -18.66 19.23 -12.62
CA TYR A 26 -18.78 18.08 -11.73
C TYR A 26 -19.14 16.80 -12.51
N LYS A 27 -18.47 15.70 -12.17
CA LYS A 27 -18.77 14.36 -12.67
C LYS A 27 -19.27 13.49 -11.54
N ASP A 28 -20.27 12.67 -11.82
CA ASP A 28 -20.71 11.61 -10.93
C ASP A 28 -19.58 10.58 -10.78
N ASP A 29 -19.47 9.99 -9.59
CA ASP A 29 -18.38 9.11 -9.13
C ASP A 29 -17.04 9.82 -8.91
N TYR A 30 -16.21 9.24 -8.06
CA TYR A 30 -14.84 9.71 -7.83
C TYR A 30 -13.85 8.65 -8.28
N THR A 31 -12.92 9.03 -9.15
CA THR A 31 -11.85 8.14 -9.61
C THR A 31 -10.51 8.60 -9.06
N PHE A 32 -9.82 7.73 -8.33
CA PHE A 32 -8.44 7.96 -7.92
C PHE A 32 -7.51 6.86 -8.42
N THR A 33 -6.29 7.26 -8.72
CA THR A 33 -5.21 6.37 -9.18
C THR A 33 -4.38 5.96 -7.98
N VAL A 34 -4.29 4.66 -7.72
CA VAL A 34 -3.43 4.09 -6.69
C VAL A 34 -2.21 3.50 -7.38
N ALA A 35 -1.00 3.94 -7.01
CA ALA A 35 0.21 3.30 -7.51
C ALA A 35 0.24 1.82 -7.12
N LYS A 36 0.67 0.91 -8.01
CA LYS A 36 1.01 -0.44 -7.52
C LYS A 36 2.14 -0.29 -6.51
N SER A 37 2.01 -1.00 -5.39
CA SER A 37 3.15 -1.37 -4.59
C SER A 37 4.27 -1.88 -5.51
N LYS A 38 5.50 -1.42 -5.30
CA LYS A 38 6.67 -1.90 -6.08
C LYS A 38 6.57 -3.42 -6.20
N ALA A 39 6.78 -3.95 -7.40
CA ALA A 39 6.70 -5.38 -7.63
C ALA A 39 7.62 -6.10 -6.64
N GLU A 40 7.06 -7.01 -5.85
CA GLU A 40 7.81 -7.80 -4.89
C GLU A 40 8.99 -8.46 -5.60
N GLN A 41 10.20 -8.23 -5.10
CA GLN A 41 11.39 -8.91 -5.58
C GLN A 41 11.84 -9.89 -4.50
N PRO A 42 12.34 -11.08 -4.86
CA PRO A 42 12.91 -12.00 -3.88
C PRO A 42 13.97 -11.31 -3.01
N GLY A 43 13.76 -11.32 -1.69
CA GLY A 43 14.67 -10.69 -0.73
C GLY A 43 14.59 -9.16 -0.63
N VAL A 44 13.65 -8.52 -1.32
CA VAL A 44 13.38 -7.08 -1.20
C VAL A 44 11.95 -6.87 -0.69
N TYR A 45 11.83 -6.26 0.47
CA TYR A 45 10.56 -6.08 1.15
C TYR A 45 9.97 -4.71 0.81
N THR A 46 8.65 -4.66 0.61
CA THR A 46 7.89 -3.43 0.32
C THR A 46 6.87 -3.10 1.43
N SER A 47 6.68 -4.02 2.38
CA SER A 47 5.78 -3.91 3.53
C SER A 47 6.52 -4.22 4.82
N PHE A 48 6.29 -3.43 5.87
CA PHE A 48 6.87 -3.66 7.19
C PHE A 48 6.34 -4.97 7.81
N LYS A 49 5.08 -5.33 7.54
CA LYS A 49 4.50 -6.61 7.96
C LYS A 49 5.21 -7.82 7.31
N GLN A 50 5.54 -7.73 6.03
CA GLN A 50 6.31 -8.77 5.34
C GLN A 50 7.72 -8.91 5.92
N LEU A 51 8.39 -7.79 6.19
CA LEU A 51 9.71 -7.76 6.81
C LEU A 51 9.72 -8.45 8.19
N VAL A 52 8.79 -8.07 9.08
CA VAL A 52 8.67 -8.65 10.42
C VAL A 52 8.43 -10.16 10.36
N THR A 53 7.55 -10.62 9.45
CA THR A 53 7.28 -12.05 9.25
C THR A 53 8.55 -12.79 8.83
N ALA A 54 9.34 -12.21 7.94
CA ALA A 54 10.59 -12.82 7.47
C ALA A 54 11.68 -12.83 8.55
N MET A 55 11.81 -11.76 9.34
CA MET A 55 12.73 -11.68 10.47
C MET A 55 12.40 -12.70 11.57
N GLN A 56 11.11 -12.91 11.86
CA GLN A 56 10.67 -13.92 12.83
C GLN A 56 10.98 -15.35 12.38
N SER A 57 10.96 -15.61 11.07
CA SER A 57 11.33 -16.91 10.49
C SER A 57 12.85 -17.16 10.51
N ASN A 58 13.66 -16.11 10.36
CA ASN A 58 15.13 -16.20 10.39
C ASN A 58 15.80 -14.96 11.00
N LEU A 59 16.00 -14.94 12.32
CA LEU A 59 16.61 -13.78 13.00
C LEU A 59 18.03 -13.44 12.54
N SER A 60 18.75 -14.39 11.91
CA SER A 60 20.10 -14.18 11.36
C SER A 60 20.11 -13.74 9.90
N GLY A 61 18.94 -13.55 9.29
CA GLY A 61 18.79 -13.15 7.90
C GLY A 61 19.29 -11.73 7.62
N VAL A 62 19.64 -11.48 6.36
CA VAL A 62 19.92 -10.15 5.83
C VAL A 62 18.74 -9.74 4.95
N TYR A 63 18.18 -8.57 5.19
CA TYR A 63 16.94 -8.10 4.58
C TYR A 63 17.14 -6.76 3.88
N THR A 64 16.69 -6.65 2.63
CA THR A 64 16.79 -5.40 1.85
C THR A 64 15.43 -4.71 1.82
N LEU A 65 15.41 -3.42 2.13
CA LEU A 65 14.21 -2.58 2.05
C LEU A 65 14.11 -1.94 0.65
N ALA A 66 12.95 -2.00 0.02
CA ALA A 66 12.73 -1.38 -1.29
C ALA A 66 12.69 0.16 -1.25
N SER A 67 12.39 0.72 -0.08
CA SER A 67 12.28 2.14 0.25
C SER A 67 12.22 2.30 1.76
N ASP A 68 12.19 3.55 2.24
CA ASP A 68 11.74 3.84 3.60
C ASP A 68 10.34 3.26 3.83
N MET A 69 10.07 2.77 5.05
CA MET A 69 8.82 2.12 5.44
C MET A 69 8.26 2.72 6.72
N THR A 70 6.93 2.74 6.84
CA THR A 70 6.24 3.02 8.09
C THR A 70 5.81 1.72 8.77
N ALA A 71 5.66 1.75 10.09
CA ALA A 71 5.27 0.59 10.88
C ALA A 71 3.74 0.46 11.03
N ASP A 72 2.96 1.27 10.33
CA ASP A 72 1.51 1.42 10.53
C ASP A 72 0.72 0.13 10.20
N GLU A 73 1.29 -0.76 9.38
CA GLU A 73 0.68 -2.04 9.00
C GLU A 73 0.75 -3.11 10.09
N VAL A 74 1.54 -2.88 11.15
CA VAL A 74 1.73 -3.83 12.25
C VAL A 74 1.14 -3.24 13.51
N SER A 75 0.02 -3.81 13.96
CA SER A 75 -0.51 -3.50 15.28
C SER A 75 0.33 -4.20 16.35
N LEU A 76 0.74 -3.44 17.37
CA LEU A 76 1.33 -4.03 18.57
C LEU A 76 0.24 -4.77 19.34
N GLY A 77 0.46 -6.04 19.63
CA GLY A 77 -0.41 -6.79 20.53
C GLY A 77 -0.29 -6.29 21.97
N ASP A 78 -1.20 -6.72 22.85
CA ASP A 78 -1.12 -6.42 24.27
C ASP A 78 0.27 -6.77 24.81
N LYS A 79 0.92 -5.80 25.46
CA LYS A 79 2.26 -5.88 26.08
C LYS A 79 3.48 -5.81 25.15
N GLN A 80 3.32 -5.41 23.88
CA GLN A 80 4.47 -5.00 23.05
C GLN A 80 4.70 -3.49 23.14
N THR A 81 5.96 -3.07 23.16
CA THR A 81 6.36 -1.66 23.24
C THR A 81 7.00 -1.21 21.93
N SER A 82 6.56 -0.08 21.37
CA SER A 82 7.33 0.69 20.39
C SER A 82 8.40 1.52 21.12
N TYR A 83 9.60 1.62 20.56
CA TYR A 83 10.67 2.49 21.05
C TYR A 83 10.90 3.66 20.08
#